data_AF-A0A1X0S7N7-F1
#
_entry.id   AF-A0A1X0S7N7-F1
#
_cell.length_a   1.000
_cell.length_b   1.000
_cell.length_c   1.000
_cell.angle_alpha   90.00
_cell.angle_beta   90.00
_cell.angle_gamma   90.00
#
_symmetry.space_group_name_H-M   'P 1'
#
loop_
_entity.id
_entity.type
_entity.pdbx_description
1 polymer ?
#
loop_
_entity_poly.entity_id
_entity_poly.type
_entity_poly.pdbx_seq_one_letter_code
_entity_poly.pdbx_strand_id
1 'polypeptide(L)' 'PTLPFWSVVKSHVRRDELKSEDGLSDRIAVACNKIPYDHLYRFINYSVGKFDDCLHGKPI' A
#
# COMPACT_ATOMS: atom_id res chain seq x y z
N PRO A 1 6.97 -2.78 -5.82
CA PRO A 1 6.72 -3.09 -4.39
C PRO A 1 5.61 -2.25 -3.72
N THR A 2 5.43 -0.98 -4.09
CA THR A 2 4.43 -0.07 -3.47
C THR A 2 2.99 -0.28 -3.97
N LEU A 3 2.80 -0.85 -5.17
CA LEU A 3 1.47 -1.03 -5.79
C LEU A 3 0.50 -1.91 -4.97
N PRO A 4 0.90 -3.07 -4.40
CA PRO A 4 -0.02 -3.90 -3.62
C PRO A 4 -0.47 -3.21 -2.33
N PHE A 5 0.44 -2.51 -1.65
CA PHE A 5 0.13 -1.75 -0.44
C PHE A 5 -0.92 -0.66 -0.74
N TRP A 6 -0.67 0.17 -1.76
CA TRP A 6 -1.61 1.24 -2.12
C TRP A 6 -2.95 0.72 -2.64
N SER A 7 -3.00 -0.48 -3.24
CA SER A 7 -4.25 -1.14 -3.60
C SER A 7 -5.11 -1.39 -2.35
N VAL A 8 -4.50 -1.90 -1.28
CA VAL A 8 -5.18 -2.17 0.01
C VAL A 8 -5.55 -0.87 0.73
N VAL A 9 -4.65 0.11 0.83
CA VAL A 9 -4.99 1.42 1.43
C VAL A 9 -6.20 2.04 0.75
N LYS A 10 -6.22 2.03 -0.60
CA LYS A 10 -7.34 2.58 -1.37
C LYS A 10 -8.66 1.83 -1.19
N SER A 11 -8.65 0.54 -0.83
CA SER A 11 -9.90 -0.18 -0.53
C SER A 11 -10.50 0.23 0.82
N HIS A 12 -9.68 0.75 1.73
CA HIS A 12 -10.10 1.25 3.04
C HIS A 12 -10.53 2.72 3.04
N VAL A 13 -10.24 3.46 1.98
CA VAL A 13 -10.73 4.83 1.77
C VAL A 13 -12.00 4.76 0.93
N ARG A 14 -13.15 5.19 1.48
CA ARG A 14 -14.41 5.15 0.72
C ARG A 14 -14.36 6.16 -0.44
N ARG A 15 -14.77 5.77 -1.65
CA ARG A 15 -14.69 6.63 -2.85
C ARG A 15 -15.49 7.93 -2.71
N ASP A 16 -16.56 7.91 -1.93
CA ASP A 16 -17.42 9.07 -1.63
C ASP A 16 -16.74 10.10 -0.72
N GLU A 17 -15.71 9.70 0.03
CA GLU A 17 -14.95 10.61 0.88
C GLU A 17 -13.90 11.39 0.08
N LEU A 18 -13.37 10.86 -1.03
CA LEU A 18 -12.31 11.50 -1.83
C LEU A 18 -12.72 12.77 -2.62
N LYS A 19 -13.88 13.35 -2.33
CA LYS A 19 -14.43 14.51 -3.05
C LYS A 19 -13.75 15.84 -2.73
N SER A 20 -13.01 15.93 -1.62
CA SER A 20 -12.21 17.09 -1.25
C SER A 20 -10.81 16.68 -0.80
N GLU A 21 -9.84 17.55 -1.04
CA GLU A 21 -8.46 17.39 -0.54
C GLU A 21 -8.37 17.65 0.97
N ASP A 22 -9.31 18.41 1.53
CA ASP A 22 -9.43 18.64 2.97
C ASP A 22 -9.56 17.31 3.73
N GLY A 23 -8.66 17.09 4.71
CA GLY A 23 -8.62 15.86 5.51
C GLY A 23 -8.21 14.61 4.74
N LEU A 24 -7.70 14.72 3.50
CA LEU A 24 -7.20 13.58 2.74
C LEU A 24 -6.06 12.86 3.47
N SER A 25 -5.08 13.60 3.98
CA SER A 25 -3.97 13.04 4.76
C SER A 25 -4.43 12.28 6.00
N ASP A 26 -5.40 12.82 6.74
CA ASP A 26 -5.94 12.18 7.94
C ASP A 26 -6.67 10.88 7.60
N ARG A 27 -7.45 10.86 6.52
CA ARG A 27 -8.15 9.65 6.06
C ARG A 27 -7.20 8.58 5.57
N ILE A 28 -6.14 8.97 4.86
CA ILE A 28 -5.06 8.06 4.48
C ILE A 28 -4.39 7.49 5.72
N ALA A 29 -4.07 8.32 6.73
CA ALA A 29 -3.47 7.86 7.97
C ALA A 29 -4.37 6.86 8.71
N VAL A 30 -5.67 7.15 8.82
CA VAL A 30 -6.66 6.23 9.39
C VAL A 30 -6.74 4.92 8.59
N ALA A 31 -6.74 4.98 7.27
CA ALA A 31 -6.77 3.80 6.41
C ALA A 31 -5.50 2.94 6.57
N CYS A 32 -4.33 3.57 6.63
CA CYS A 32 -3.06 2.88 6.90
C CYS A 32 -3.07 2.18 8.27
N ASN A 33 -3.62 2.83 9.30
CA ASN A 33 -3.72 2.26 10.65
C ASN A 33 -4.70 1.08 10.74
N LYS A 34 -5.58 0.88 9.76
CA LYS A 34 -6.47 -0.30 9.67
C LYS A 34 -5.78 -1.52 9.07
N ILE A 35 -4.57 -1.37 8.50
CA ILE A 35 -3.85 -2.48 7.88
C ILE A 35 -3.22 -3.36 8.97
N PRO A 36 -3.50 -4.67 8.99
CA PRO A 36 -2.88 -5.58 9.94
C PRO A 36 -1.35 -5.63 9.78
N TYR A 37 -0.63 -5.77 10.90
CA TYR A 37 0.84 -5.90 10.88
C TYR A 37 1.33 -7.05 9.98
N ASP A 38 0.59 -8.17 9.93
CA ASP A 38 0.93 -9.31 9.06
C ASP A 38 0.94 -8.92 7.57
N HIS A 39 0.05 -8.03 7.14
CA HIS A 39 0.06 -7.52 5.77
C HIS A 39 1.31 -6.69 5.50
N LEU A 40 1.74 -5.84 6.45
CA LEU A 40 2.97 -5.06 6.33
C LEU A 40 4.19 -5.97 6.19
N TYR A 41 4.30 -7.02 7.01
CA TYR A 41 5.35 -8.02 6.91
C TYR A 41 5.36 -8.70 5.55
N ARG A 42 4.19 -9.11 5.03
CA ARG A 42 4.08 -9.71 3.69
C ARG A 42 4.52 -8.76 2.59
N PHE A 43 4.14 -7.48 2.65
CA PHE A 43 4.56 -6.49 1.65
C PHE A 43 6.07 -6.27 1.67
N ILE A 44 6.67 -6.19 2.85
CA ILE A 44 8.12 -6.04 3.01
C ILE A 44 8.85 -7.27 2.46
N ASN A 45 8.43 -8.47 2.87
CA ASN A 45 9.03 -9.72 2.41
C ASN A 45 8.89 -9.93 0.89
N TYR A 46 7.71 -9.61 0.33
CA TYR A 46 7.53 -9.60 -1.12
C TYR A 46 8.51 -8.65 -1.80
N SER A 47 8.68 -7.44 -1.26
CA SER A 47 9.59 -6.43 -1.82
C SER A 47 11.05 -6.89 -1.79
N VAL A 48 11.48 -7.49 -0.68
CA VAL A 48 12.82 -8.07 -0.52
C VAL A 48 13.05 -9.20 -1.51
N GLY A 49 12.07 -10.11 -1.66
CA GLY A 49 12.14 -11.21 -2.61
C GLY A 49 12.18 -10.80 -4.08
N LYS A 50 11.85 -9.54 -4.39
CA LYS A 50 11.91 -8.97 -5.74
C LYS A 50 13.19 -8.19 -6.05
N PHE A 51 14.09 -8.01 -5.08
CA PHE A 51 15.35 -7.29 -5.35
C PHE A 51 16.23 -8.00 -6.37
N ASP A 52 16.34 -9.32 -6.30
CA ASP A 52 17.08 -10.10 -7.29
C ASP A 52 16.43 -10.02 -8.68
N ASP A 53 15.10 -10.05 -8.74
CA ASP A 53 14.36 -9.90 -9.99
C ASP A 53 14.62 -8.51 -10.62
N CYS A 54 14.61 -7.45 -9.81
CA CYS A 54 14.98 -6.09 -10.24
C CYS A 54 16.43 -6.02 -10.74
N LEU A 55 17.36 -6.61 -9.99
CA LEU A 55 18.79 -6.56 -10.30
C LEU A 55 19.10 -7.23 -11.65
N HIS A 56 18.38 -8.30 -11.97
CA HIS A 56 18.56 -9.07 -13.19
C HIS A 56 17.56 -8.69 -14.31
N GLY A 57 16.77 -7.63 -14.14
CA GLY A 57 15.82 -7.15 -15.14
C GLY A 57 14.69 -8.14 -15.46
N LYS A 58 14.32 -9.01 -14.51
CA LYS A 58 13.23 -9.97 -14.68
C LYS A 58 11.87 -9.28 -14.50
N PRO A 59 10.78 -9.80 -15.11
CA PRO A 59 9.43 -9.29 -14.88
C PRO A 59 9.02 -9.38 -13.40
N ILE A 60 8.31 -8.36 -12.90
CA ILE A 60 7.96 -8.17 -11.48
C ILE A 60 6.45 -8.00 -11.29
#